data_AF-A0A9D1PLG8-F1
#
_entry.id   AF-A0A9D1PLG8-F1
#
_cell.length_a   1.000
_cell.length_b   1.000
_cell.length_c   1.000
_cell.angle_alpha   90.00
_cell.angle_beta   90.00
_cell.angle_gamma   90.00
#
_symmetry.space_group_name_H-M   'P 1'
#
loop_
_entity.id
_entity.type
_entity.pdbx_description
1 polymer ?
#
loop_
_entity_poly.entity_id
_entity_poly.type
_entity_poly.pdbx_seq_one_letter_code
_entity_poly.pdbx_strand_id
1 'polypeptide(L)'
;MKKSYLKLFTFLALILILTVGLTYLSFNQLSKSKNLASKTKMDVALVNEDKGTSFNQTELDFGNAFVKSLDKDEEQNWHVVNRGIAENGLERGTYDMMIVIPNDFSEKALSINEEKPEKVVLDYKINASDNDNIRAKAEDTASSILNDMNRRIIDVYFASIIGNLQNAQDHIIDITTLKTVGETMVETDEEIANSTHAQPIRP
;
A
#
# COMPACT_ATOMS: atom_id res chain seq x y z
N MET A 1 -70.84 -10.42 -18.60
CA MET A 1 -69.58 -11.20 -18.59
C MET A 1 -68.38 -10.51 -19.25
N LYS A 2 -68.55 -9.56 -20.21
CA LYS A 2 -67.43 -8.91 -20.94
C LYS A 2 -66.52 -7.95 -20.13
N LYS A 3 -66.98 -7.34 -19.03
CA LYS A 3 -66.20 -6.36 -18.25
C LYS A 3 -65.05 -6.98 -17.43
N SER A 4 -65.13 -8.27 -17.08
CA SER A 4 -64.08 -8.96 -16.32
C SER A 4 -62.85 -9.26 -17.19
N TYR A 5 -63.07 -9.59 -18.47
CA TYR A 5 -62.00 -9.85 -19.43
C TYR A 5 -61.20 -8.60 -19.77
N LEU A 6 -61.81 -7.41 -19.72
CA LEU A 6 -61.09 -6.16 -19.94
C LEU A 6 -60.09 -5.88 -18.80
N LYS A 7 -60.50 -6.11 -17.56
CA LYS A 7 -59.61 -5.99 -16.38
C LYS A 7 -58.49 -7.04 -16.40
N LEU A 8 -58.82 -8.27 -16.81
CA LEU A 8 -57.84 -9.34 -16.98
C LEU A 8 -56.84 -9.03 -18.09
N PHE A 9 -57.29 -8.47 -19.21
CA PHE A 9 -56.44 -8.04 -20.32
C PHE A 9 -55.51 -6.89 -19.93
N THR A 10 -56.01 -5.88 -19.20
CA THR A 10 -55.17 -4.80 -18.69
C THR A 10 -54.14 -5.29 -17.67
N PHE A 11 -54.49 -6.30 -16.86
CA PHE A 11 -53.56 -6.89 -15.89
C PHE A 11 -52.47 -7.71 -16.59
N LEU A 12 -52.83 -8.47 -17.63
CA LEU A 12 -51.88 -9.24 -18.42
C LEU A 12 -50.91 -8.34 -19.22
N ALA A 13 -51.41 -7.23 -19.76
CA ALA A 13 -50.57 -6.22 -20.43
C ALA A 13 -49.56 -5.57 -19.47
N LEU A 14 -49.96 -5.30 -18.22
CA LEU A 14 -49.07 -4.75 -17.20
C LEU A 14 -47.93 -5.72 -16.83
N ILE A 15 -48.24 -7.01 -16.71
CA ILE A 15 -47.24 -8.05 -16.44
C ILE A 15 -46.24 -8.14 -17.59
N LEU A 16 -46.71 -8.08 -18.84
CA LEU A 16 -45.83 -8.12 -20.02
C LEU A 16 -44.87 -6.92 -20.08
N ILE A 17 -45.33 -5.72 -19.70
CA ILE A 17 -44.49 -4.51 -19.67
C ILE A 17 -43.46 -4.61 -18.53
N LEU A 18 -43.85 -5.16 -17.37
CA LEU A 18 -42.94 -5.35 -16.25
C LEU A 18 -41.85 -6.39 -16.56
N THR A 19 -42.19 -7.49 -17.22
CA THR A 19 -41.22 -8.52 -17.60
C THR A 19 -40.24 -8.00 -18.65
N VAL A 20 -40.70 -7.23 -19.64
CA VAL A 20 -39.82 -6.58 -20.63
C VAL A 20 -38.91 -5.52 -19.98
N GLY A 21 -39.42 -4.76 -19.00
CA GLY A 21 -38.59 -3.80 -18.26
C GLY A 21 -37.52 -4.46 -17.39
N LEU A 22 -37.88 -5.55 -16.71
CA LEU A 22 -36.93 -6.34 -15.90
C LEU A 22 -35.89 -7.06 -16.78
N THR A 23 -36.28 -7.60 -17.93
CA THR A 23 -35.32 -8.18 -18.88
C THR A 23 -34.45 -7.13 -19.53
N TYR A 24 -34.95 -5.92 -19.81
CA TYR A 24 -34.13 -4.81 -20.32
C TYR A 24 -33.07 -4.35 -19.32
N LEU A 25 -33.44 -4.18 -18.04
CA LEU A 25 -32.49 -3.82 -16.98
C LEU A 25 -31.49 -4.94 -16.69
N SER A 26 -31.95 -6.20 -16.69
CA SER A 26 -31.09 -7.36 -16.48
C SER A 26 -30.16 -7.60 -17.66
N PHE A 27 -30.61 -7.39 -18.90
CA PHE A 27 -29.80 -7.51 -20.10
C PHE A 27 -28.77 -6.38 -20.20
N ASN A 28 -29.12 -5.13 -19.82
CA ASN A 28 -28.14 -4.05 -19.76
C ASN A 28 -27.04 -4.29 -18.70
N GLN A 29 -27.36 -4.96 -17.58
CA GLN A 29 -26.36 -5.41 -16.61
C GLN A 29 -25.57 -6.65 -17.10
N LEU A 30 -26.22 -7.55 -17.84
CA LEU A 30 -25.58 -8.78 -18.36
C LEU A 30 -24.73 -8.51 -19.62
N SER A 31 -25.04 -7.47 -20.41
CA SER A 31 -24.21 -6.96 -21.50
C SER A 31 -22.93 -6.30 -21.00
N LYS A 32 -22.93 -5.75 -19.77
CA LYS A 32 -21.70 -5.34 -19.08
C LYS A 32 -20.81 -6.51 -18.63
N SER A 33 -21.28 -7.76 -18.77
CA SER A 33 -20.56 -8.94 -18.29
C SER A 33 -20.36 -10.03 -19.36
N LYS A 34 -20.49 -9.69 -20.66
CA LYS A 34 -20.16 -10.64 -21.73
C LYS A 34 -19.49 -9.99 -22.94
N ASN A 35 -18.54 -9.09 -22.70
CA ASN A 35 -17.29 -9.25 -23.42
C ASN A 35 -16.44 -10.14 -22.53
N LEU A 36 -16.22 -11.36 -22.99
CA LEU A 36 -15.09 -12.16 -22.57
C LEU A 36 -13.87 -11.35 -23.04
N ALA A 37 -13.52 -10.30 -22.28
CA ALA A 37 -12.29 -9.59 -22.45
C ALA A 37 -11.24 -10.69 -22.39
N SER A 38 -10.57 -10.97 -23.52
CA SER A 38 -9.21 -11.42 -23.39
C SER A 38 -8.60 -10.48 -22.37
N LYS A 39 -7.99 -11.03 -21.31
CA LYS A 39 -7.19 -10.24 -20.37
C LYS A 39 -6.04 -9.66 -21.20
N THR A 40 -6.32 -8.59 -21.94
CA THR A 40 -5.37 -7.90 -22.78
C THR A 40 -4.51 -7.17 -21.79
N LYS A 41 -3.35 -7.77 -21.52
CA LYS A 41 -2.30 -7.14 -20.73
C LYS A 41 -1.91 -5.86 -21.45
N MET A 42 -1.76 -4.79 -20.70
CA MET A 42 -1.20 -3.55 -21.23
C MET A 42 0.31 -3.63 -21.23
N ASP A 43 0.93 -3.00 -22.21
CA ASP A 43 2.36 -2.73 -22.21
C ASP A 43 2.61 -1.44 -21.43
N VAL A 44 3.18 -1.59 -20.22
CA VAL A 44 3.39 -0.50 -19.26
C VAL A 44 4.88 -0.19 -19.15
N ALA A 45 5.26 1.04 -19.52
CA ALA A 45 6.60 1.55 -19.27
C ALA A 45 6.71 2.13 -17.86
N LEU A 46 7.55 1.53 -17.03
CA LEU A 46 7.89 2.06 -15.71
C LEU A 46 9.25 2.77 -15.78
N VAL A 47 9.26 4.03 -15.35
CA VAL A 47 10.45 4.85 -15.20
C VAL A 47 10.70 5.04 -13.71
N ASN A 48 11.79 4.48 -13.20
CA ASN A 48 12.23 4.72 -11.82
C ASN A 48 13.35 5.77 -11.78
N GLU A 49 13.04 6.97 -11.29
CA GLU A 49 14.04 8.01 -11.03
C GLU A 49 14.33 8.18 -9.53
N ASP A 50 13.63 7.45 -8.67
CA ASP A 50 13.80 7.47 -7.22
C ASP A 50 15.25 7.17 -6.84
N LYS A 51 15.80 8.01 -5.96
CA LYS A 51 17.18 7.88 -5.50
C LYS A 51 17.30 7.11 -4.19
N GLY A 52 16.17 6.72 -3.61
CA GLY A 52 16.14 6.22 -2.24
C GLY A 52 16.42 7.32 -1.22
N THR A 53 16.37 6.94 0.05
CA THR A 53 16.69 7.79 1.19
C THR A 53 17.24 6.95 2.34
N SER A 54 17.65 7.58 3.44
CA SER A 54 18.01 6.89 4.67
C SER A 54 17.04 7.25 5.79
N PHE A 55 16.62 6.25 6.55
CA PHE A 55 15.75 6.43 7.71
C PHE A 55 16.20 5.50 8.84
N ASN A 56 16.45 6.06 10.02
CA ASN A 56 17.01 5.34 11.17
C ASN A 56 18.25 4.49 10.78
N GLN A 57 19.19 5.09 10.04
CA GLN A 57 20.42 4.43 9.56
C GLN A 57 20.21 3.25 8.62
N THR A 58 18.98 3.04 8.14
CA THR A 58 18.63 2.02 7.15
C THR A 58 18.42 2.70 5.80
N GLU A 59 19.07 2.20 4.75
CA GLU A 59 18.80 2.62 3.38
C GLU A 59 17.42 2.11 2.94
N LEU A 60 16.58 3.00 2.46
CA LEU A 60 15.24 2.72 1.97
C LEU A 60 15.10 3.20 0.53
N ASP A 61 14.66 2.30 -0.32
CA ASP A 61 14.48 2.56 -1.75
C ASP A 61 13.15 1.95 -2.19
N PHE A 62 12.10 2.77 -2.07
CA PHE A 62 10.74 2.36 -2.38
C PHE A 62 10.56 2.17 -3.89
N GLY A 63 11.21 2.98 -4.73
CA GLY A 63 11.20 2.83 -6.18
C GLY A 63 11.72 1.47 -6.63
N ASN A 64 12.92 1.08 -6.18
CA ASN A 64 13.47 -0.23 -6.52
C ASN A 64 12.72 -1.38 -5.84
N ALA A 65 12.18 -1.19 -4.64
CA ALA A 65 11.32 -2.19 -4.01
C ALA A 65 10.05 -2.45 -4.85
N PHE A 66 9.47 -1.40 -5.44
CA PHE A 66 8.35 -1.54 -6.37
C PHE A 66 8.77 -2.23 -7.67
N VAL A 67 9.88 -1.82 -8.30
CA VAL A 67 10.42 -2.48 -9.50
C VAL A 67 10.57 -3.99 -9.30
N LYS A 68 11.18 -4.41 -8.17
CA LYS A 68 11.34 -5.83 -7.82
C LYS A 68 10.02 -6.55 -7.58
N SER A 69 8.97 -5.83 -7.18
CA SER A 69 7.65 -6.44 -6.96
C SER A 69 6.95 -6.81 -8.27
N LEU A 70 7.30 -6.14 -9.37
CA LEU A 70 6.73 -6.39 -10.70
C LEU A 70 7.11 -7.75 -11.27
N ASP A 71 8.21 -8.35 -10.83
CA ASP A 71 8.62 -9.71 -11.23
C ASP A 71 7.55 -10.77 -10.91
N LYS A 72 6.64 -10.46 -9.99
CA LYS A 72 5.53 -11.34 -9.58
C LYS A 72 4.19 -10.95 -10.19
N ASP A 73 4.13 -9.83 -10.91
CA ASP A 73 2.89 -9.37 -11.52
C ASP A 73 2.69 -10.02 -12.89
N GLU A 74 1.59 -10.77 -13.01
CA GLU A 74 1.18 -11.40 -14.26
C GLU A 74 0.03 -10.64 -14.95
N GLU A 75 -0.43 -9.51 -14.40
CA GLU A 75 -1.54 -8.75 -14.97
C GLU A 75 -1.16 -7.87 -16.14
N GLN A 76 0.05 -7.30 -16.12
CA GLN A 76 0.55 -6.38 -17.14
C GLN A 76 1.88 -6.84 -17.74
N ASN A 77 2.24 -6.30 -18.90
CA ASN A 77 3.57 -6.44 -19.48
C ASN A 77 4.42 -5.24 -19.04
N TRP A 78 5.32 -5.48 -18.09
CA TRP A 78 6.15 -4.42 -17.51
C TRP A 78 7.44 -4.21 -18.28
N HIS A 79 7.76 -2.95 -18.56
CA HIS A 79 8.99 -2.53 -19.20
C HIS A 79 9.67 -1.47 -18.34
N VAL A 80 10.72 -1.85 -17.61
CA VAL A 80 11.50 -0.90 -16.82
C VAL A 80 12.50 -0.22 -17.75
N VAL A 81 12.27 1.05 -18.05
CA VAL A 81 13.03 1.80 -19.07
C VAL A 81 13.35 3.22 -18.57
N ASN A 82 14.26 3.91 -19.25
CA ASN A 82 14.49 5.33 -18.96
C ASN A 82 13.34 6.20 -19.53
N ARG A 83 13.23 7.44 -19.01
CA ARG A 83 12.20 8.39 -19.41
C ARG A 83 12.10 8.60 -20.91
N GLY A 84 13.23 8.78 -21.60
CA GLY A 84 13.24 9.02 -23.04
C GLY A 84 12.68 7.85 -23.84
N ILE A 85 12.98 6.61 -23.46
CA ILE A 85 12.40 5.40 -24.08
C ILE A 85 10.91 5.31 -23.78
N ALA A 86 10.50 5.58 -22.54
CA ALA A 86 9.09 5.53 -22.16
C ALA A 86 8.25 6.56 -22.93
N GLU A 87 8.72 7.81 -23.03
CA GLU A 87 8.03 8.88 -23.74
C GLU A 87 7.92 8.58 -25.24
N ASN A 88 9.02 8.21 -25.89
CA ASN A 88 9.00 7.84 -27.31
C ASN A 88 8.15 6.60 -27.57
N GLY A 89 8.20 5.60 -26.68
CA GLY A 89 7.40 4.38 -26.79
C GLY A 89 5.91 4.65 -26.61
N LEU A 90 5.56 5.56 -25.69
CA LEU A 90 4.19 6.02 -25.49
C LEU A 90 3.68 6.74 -26.75
N GLU A 91 4.43 7.69 -27.30
CA GLU A 91 4.06 8.43 -28.52
C GLU A 91 3.88 7.51 -29.75
N ARG A 92 4.68 6.46 -29.85
CA ARG A 92 4.65 5.50 -30.96
C ARG A 92 3.64 4.37 -30.78
N GLY A 93 2.92 4.33 -29.66
CA GLY A 93 1.98 3.25 -29.34
C GLY A 93 2.65 1.91 -29.03
N THR A 94 3.94 1.93 -28.68
CA THR A 94 4.65 0.74 -28.14
C THR A 94 4.23 0.45 -26.70
N TYR A 95 3.88 1.50 -25.94
CA TYR A 95 3.35 1.40 -24.59
C TYR A 95 1.95 1.99 -24.54
N ASP A 96 1.04 1.32 -23.82
CA ASP A 96 -0.31 1.81 -23.52
C ASP A 96 -0.26 2.86 -22.41
N MET A 97 0.71 2.73 -21.51
CA MET A 97 0.85 3.56 -20.31
C MET A 97 2.31 3.77 -19.94
N MET A 98 2.63 4.96 -19.46
CA MET A 98 3.89 5.30 -18.81
C MET A 98 3.63 5.72 -17.37
N ILE A 99 4.43 5.22 -16.46
CA ILE A 99 4.42 5.56 -15.03
C ILE A 99 5.81 6.01 -14.64
N VAL A 100 5.87 7.13 -13.92
CA VAL A 100 7.11 7.74 -13.45
C VAL A 100 7.11 7.78 -11.94
N ILE A 101 8.11 7.14 -11.34
CA ILE A 101 8.44 7.30 -9.94
C ILE A 101 9.44 8.47 -9.84
N PRO A 102 9.05 9.60 -9.22
CA PRO A 102 9.90 10.79 -9.15
C PRO A 102 11.14 10.55 -8.27
N ASN A 103 12.14 11.42 -8.44
CA ASN A 103 13.44 11.27 -7.79
C ASN A 103 13.44 11.42 -6.26
N ASP A 104 12.42 12.07 -5.72
CA ASP A 104 12.22 12.39 -4.31
C ASP A 104 11.13 11.52 -3.69
N PHE A 105 10.72 10.45 -4.39
CA PHE A 105 9.65 9.57 -3.94
C PHE A 105 9.94 8.97 -2.57
N SER A 106 11.12 8.35 -2.40
CA SER A 106 11.47 7.72 -1.13
C SER A 106 11.63 8.71 0.02
N GLU A 107 12.14 9.92 -0.28
CA GLU A 107 12.24 11.01 0.70
C GLU A 107 10.86 11.46 1.18
N LYS A 108 9.96 11.79 0.24
CA LYS A 108 8.59 12.23 0.54
C LYS A 108 7.77 11.16 1.24
N ALA A 109 7.97 9.88 0.88
CA ALA A 109 7.30 8.76 1.52
C ALA A 109 7.54 8.70 3.04
N LEU A 110 8.65 9.23 3.53
CA LEU A 110 9.04 9.19 4.95
C LEU A 110 8.85 10.52 5.68
N SER A 111 8.32 11.54 5.01
CA SER A 111 8.01 12.85 5.58
C SER A 111 6.88 12.84 6.63
N ILE A 112 6.36 11.66 7.03
CA ILE A 112 5.29 11.51 8.03
C ILE A 112 5.63 12.15 9.39
N ASN A 113 6.93 12.25 9.73
CA ASN A 113 7.38 12.88 10.97
C ASN A 113 7.54 14.40 10.86
N GLU A 114 7.40 14.98 9.66
CA GLU A 114 7.45 16.43 9.48
C GLU A 114 6.15 17.07 9.98
N GLU A 115 6.22 18.35 10.34
CA GLU A 115 5.04 19.12 10.77
C GLU A 115 3.92 19.11 9.71
N LYS A 116 4.26 18.81 8.45
CA LYS A 116 3.34 18.64 7.32
C LYS A 116 3.77 17.42 6.48
N PRO A 117 3.19 16.24 6.71
CA PRO A 117 3.44 15.07 5.89
C PRO A 117 3.13 15.34 4.41
N GLU A 118 4.08 15.04 3.53
CA GLU A 118 3.87 15.16 2.09
C GLU A 118 3.15 13.93 1.55
N LYS A 119 2.14 14.17 0.71
CA LYS A 119 1.45 13.09 0.00
C LYS A 119 2.31 12.66 -1.17
N VAL A 120 2.58 11.37 -1.24
CA VAL A 120 3.22 10.75 -2.37
C VAL A 120 2.24 10.72 -3.56
N VAL A 121 2.68 11.23 -4.70
CA VAL A 121 1.92 11.26 -5.95
C VAL A 121 2.76 10.60 -7.04
N LEU A 122 2.14 9.75 -7.86
CA LEU A 122 2.77 9.19 -9.06
C LEU A 122 2.30 9.97 -10.29
N ASP A 123 3.26 10.33 -11.13
CA ASP A 123 2.96 10.87 -12.45
C ASP A 123 2.76 9.72 -13.43
N TYR A 124 1.62 9.71 -14.13
CA TYR A 124 1.36 8.74 -15.17
C TYR A 124 0.77 9.40 -16.41
N LYS A 125 1.04 8.81 -17.57
CA LYS A 125 0.50 9.20 -18.87
C LYS A 125 -0.04 7.96 -19.57
N ILE A 126 -1.16 8.11 -20.25
CA ILE A 126 -1.82 7.01 -20.96
C ILE A 126 -1.86 7.39 -22.43
N ASN A 127 -1.42 6.49 -23.30
CA ASN A 127 -1.70 6.59 -24.74
C ASN A 127 -3.06 5.95 -24.99
N ALA A 128 -4.13 6.61 -24.52
CA ALA A 128 -5.48 6.10 -24.69
C ALA A 128 -5.92 6.38 -26.14
N SER A 129 -5.67 5.42 -27.03
CA SER A 129 -6.19 5.43 -28.39
C SER A 129 -7.72 5.24 -28.39
N ASP A 130 -8.53 6.26 -28.08
CA ASP A 130 -10.01 6.28 -28.11
C ASP A 130 -10.74 5.04 -27.51
N ASN A 131 -10.06 4.24 -26.70
CA ASN A 131 -10.54 2.95 -26.19
C ASN A 131 -10.80 3.07 -24.70
N ASP A 132 -12.08 3.25 -24.37
CA ASP A 132 -12.56 3.42 -23.00
C ASP A 132 -12.15 2.27 -22.06
N ASN A 133 -11.99 1.05 -22.57
CA ASN A 133 -11.59 -0.11 -21.76
C ASN A 133 -10.11 -0.03 -21.34
N ILE A 134 -9.22 0.41 -22.25
CA ILE A 134 -7.79 0.59 -21.95
C ILE A 134 -7.61 1.74 -20.97
N ARG A 135 -8.36 2.84 -21.14
CA ARG A 135 -8.33 3.96 -20.19
C ARG A 135 -8.78 3.53 -18.79
N ALA A 136 -9.90 2.82 -18.68
CA ALA A 136 -10.37 2.31 -17.40
C ALA A 136 -9.37 1.33 -16.76
N LYS A 137 -8.73 0.46 -17.55
CA LYS A 137 -7.71 -0.46 -17.03
C LYS A 137 -6.44 0.26 -16.61
N ALA A 138 -6.01 1.29 -17.33
CA ALA A 138 -4.87 2.12 -16.95
C ALA A 138 -5.11 2.89 -15.64
N GLU A 139 -6.32 3.45 -15.44
CA GLU A 139 -6.71 4.07 -14.17
C GLU A 139 -6.72 3.08 -13.00
N ASP A 140 -7.25 1.87 -13.22
CA ASP A 140 -7.22 0.77 -12.25
C ASP A 140 -5.79 0.35 -11.91
N THR A 141 -4.93 0.19 -12.93
CA THR A 141 -3.52 -0.14 -12.77
C THR A 141 -2.77 0.96 -12.00
N ALA A 142 -2.90 2.24 -12.35
CA ALA A 142 -2.31 3.34 -11.59
C ALA A 142 -2.76 3.33 -10.12
N SER A 143 -4.05 3.10 -9.88
CA SER A 143 -4.63 3.08 -8.53
C SER A 143 -4.10 1.91 -7.71
N SER A 144 -3.97 0.72 -8.31
CA SER A 144 -3.40 -0.46 -7.65
C SER A 144 -1.96 -0.20 -7.21
N ILE A 145 -1.14 0.38 -8.10
CA ILE A 145 0.25 0.70 -7.81
C ILE A 145 0.37 1.69 -6.66
N LEU A 146 -0.40 2.78 -6.71
CA LEU A 146 -0.45 3.77 -5.63
C LEU A 146 -0.80 3.13 -4.28
N ASN A 147 -1.78 2.22 -4.28
CA ASN A 147 -2.19 1.52 -3.07
C ASN A 147 -1.11 0.57 -2.55
N ASP A 148 -0.45 -0.16 -3.43
CA ASP A 148 0.63 -1.08 -3.05
C ASP A 148 1.84 -0.34 -2.49
N MET A 149 2.20 0.79 -3.10
CA MET A 149 3.26 1.65 -2.59
C MET A 149 2.88 2.25 -1.23
N ASN A 150 1.66 2.77 -1.07
CA ASN A 150 1.17 3.29 0.21
C ASN A 150 1.21 2.25 1.32
N ARG A 151 0.81 1.00 1.05
CA ARG A 151 0.87 -0.10 2.02
C ARG A 151 2.29 -0.36 2.49
N ARG A 152 3.26 -0.41 1.57
CA ARG A 152 4.67 -0.64 1.90
C ARG A 152 5.26 0.48 2.75
N ILE A 153 4.90 1.73 2.45
CA ILE A 153 5.32 2.90 3.24
C ILE A 153 4.81 2.77 4.67
N ILE A 154 3.53 2.42 4.82
CA ILE A 154 2.89 2.19 6.12
C ILE A 154 3.59 1.05 6.88
N ASP A 155 3.91 -0.06 6.22
CA ASP A 155 4.59 -1.21 6.85
C ASP A 155 5.97 -0.84 7.41
N VAL A 156 6.78 -0.11 6.63
CA VAL A 156 8.10 0.38 7.07
C VAL A 156 7.96 1.33 8.25
N TYR A 157 6.98 2.24 8.20
CA TYR A 157 6.71 3.17 9.28
C TYR A 157 6.31 2.45 10.59
N PHE A 158 5.39 1.49 10.52
CA PHE A 158 5.00 0.70 11.70
C PHE A 158 6.15 -0.14 12.24
N ALA A 159 6.96 -0.76 11.36
CA ALA A 159 8.14 -1.50 11.77
C ALA A 159 9.12 -0.60 12.54
N SER A 160 9.28 0.66 12.12
CA SER A 160 10.10 1.63 12.83
C SER A 160 9.56 1.99 14.21
N ILE A 161 8.25 2.20 14.35
CA ILE A 161 7.65 2.50 15.67
C ILE A 161 7.84 1.31 16.61
N ILE A 162 7.59 0.09 16.13
CA ILE A 162 7.75 -1.13 16.93
C ILE A 162 9.22 -1.31 17.31
N GLY A 163 10.16 -1.10 16.39
CA GLY A 163 11.59 -1.16 16.67
C GLY A 163 12.03 -0.14 17.72
N ASN A 164 11.57 1.11 17.61
CA ASN A 164 11.84 2.15 18.61
C ASN A 164 11.25 1.80 19.99
N LEU A 165 10.05 1.23 20.03
CA LEU A 165 9.42 0.78 21.27
C LEU A 165 10.14 -0.40 21.92
N GLN A 166 10.65 -1.36 21.12
CA GLN A 166 11.48 -2.45 21.61
C GLN A 166 12.80 -1.92 22.20
N ASN A 167 13.49 -1.05 21.46
CA ASN A 167 14.71 -0.41 21.95
C ASN A 167 14.46 0.36 23.27
N ALA A 168 13.33 1.05 23.41
CA ALA A 168 12.99 1.74 24.66
C ALA A 168 12.73 0.76 25.82
N GLN A 169 12.04 -0.37 25.56
CA GLN A 169 11.82 -1.41 26.56
C GLN A 169 13.13 -2.06 27.03
N ASP A 170 14.03 -2.36 26.09
CA ASP A 170 15.33 -2.95 26.40
C ASP A 170 16.16 -2.04 27.32
N HIS A 171 16.16 -0.72 27.05
CA HIS A 171 16.81 0.25 27.95
C HIS A 171 16.13 0.34 29.33
N ILE A 172 14.81 0.19 29.43
CA ILE A 172 14.12 0.17 30.74
C ILE A 172 14.47 -1.09 31.54
N ILE A 173 14.58 -2.24 30.87
CA ILE A 173 15.00 -3.50 31.52
C ILE A 173 16.40 -3.34 32.08
N ASP A 174 17.34 -2.82 31.30
CA ASP A 174 18.74 -2.61 31.72
C ASP A 174 18.82 -1.67 32.94
N ILE A 175 18.11 -0.54 32.92
CA ILE A 175 18.06 0.40 34.05
C ILE A 175 17.45 -0.25 35.31
N THR A 176 16.43 -1.09 35.16
CA THR A 176 15.78 -1.78 36.30
C THR A 176 16.70 -2.84 36.89
N THR A 177 17.44 -3.57 36.05
CA THR A 177 18.45 -4.54 36.49
C THR A 177 19.60 -3.85 37.23
N LEU A 178 20.13 -2.76 36.68
CA LEU A 178 21.21 -1.98 37.31
C LEU A 178 20.77 -1.38 38.66
N LYS A 179 19.54 -0.87 38.75
CA LYS A 179 18.98 -0.37 40.01
C LYS A 179 18.84 -1.47 41.06
N THR A 180 18.33 -2.64 40.67
CA THR A 180 18.16 -3.79 41.57
C THR A 180 19.50 -4.33 42.09
N VAL A 181 20.53 -4.38 41.23
CA VAL A 181 21.90 -4.75 41.61
C VAL A 181 22.50 -3.70 42.56
N GLY A 182 22.29 -2.41 42.28
CA GLY A 182 22.72 -1.32 43.15
C GLY A 182 22.09 -1.38 44.55
N GLU A 183 20.79 -1.64 44.64
CA GLU A 183 20.07 -1.75 45.92
C GLU A 183 20.52 -2.99 46.73
N THR A 184 20.75 -4.14 46.07
CA THR A 184 21.26 -5.35 46.75
C THR A 184 22.70 -5.21 47.25
N MET A 185 23.57 -4.52 46.51
CA MET A 185 24.95 -4.27 46.97
C MET A 185 25.00 -3.37 48.20
N VAL A 186 24.13 -2.35 48.26
CA VAL A 186 24.03 -1.45 49.42
C VAL A 186 23.50 -2.20 50.65
N GLU A 187 22.50 -3.07 50.50
CA GLU A 187 21.95 -3.87 51.60
C GLU A 187 22.98 -4.89 52.13
N THR A 188 23.81 -5.48 51.26
CA THR A 188 24.89 -6.39 51.69
C THR A 188 26.03 -5.69 52.41
N ASP A 189 26.42 -4.47 51.99
CA ASP A 189 27.47 -3.71 52.67
C ASP A 189 27.01 -3.23 54.05
N GLU A 190 25.72 -2.89 54.19
CA GLU A 190 25.11 -2.51 55.47
C GLU A 190 25.01 -3.71 56.43
N GLU A 191 24.68 -4.92 55.93
CA GLU A 191 24.68 -6.17 56.71
C GLU A 191 26.09 -6.57 57.19
N ILE A 192 27.11 -6.45 56.32
CA ILE A 192 28.51 -6.75 56.66
C ILE A 192 29.05 -5.75 57.70
N ALA A 193 28.76 -4.46 57.54
CA ALA A 193 29.18 -3.42 58.49
C ALA A 193 28.56 -3.62 59.88
N ASN A 194 27.29 -4.05 59.95
CA ASN A 194 26.60 -4.27 61.22
C ASN A 194 27.02 -5.58 61.92
N SER A 195 27.45 -6.60 61.17
CA SER A 195 27.96 -7.87 61.73
C SER A 195 29.37 -7.77 62.33
N THR A 196 30.19 -6.83 61.86
CA THR A 196 31.58 -6.64 62.34
C THR A 196 31.66 -5.95 63.71
N HIS A 197 30.55 -5.42 64.23
CA HIS A 197 30.50 -4.74 65.54
C HIS A 197 30.18 -5.67 66.73
N ALA A 198 30.19 -7.00 66.54
CA ALA A 198 29.93 -7.96 67.60
C ALA A 198 31.14 -8.17 68.55
N GLN A 199 31.13 -7.40 69.64
CA GLN A 199 31.68 -7.60 71.00
C GLN A 199 33.15 -8.06 71.17
N PRO A 200 33.99 -7.33 71.94
CA PRO A 200 35.32 -7.79 72.30
C PRO A 200 35.25 -8.99 73.25
N ILE A 201 35.94 -10.07 72.88
CA ILE A 201 36.15 -11.25 73.72
C ILE A 201 36.92 -10.79 74.97
N ARG A 202 36.26 -10.73 76.12
CA ARG A 202 36.97 -10.51 77.39
C ARG A 202 37.70 -11.79 77.80
N PRO A 203 38.98 -11.70 78.19
CA PRO A 203 39.71 -12.83 78.76
C PRO A 203 39.19 -13.23 80.14
#